data_AF-A0A3D4V363-F1
#
_entry.id   AF-A0A3D4V363-F1
#
_cell.length_a   1.000
_cell.length_b   1.000
_cell.length_c   1.000
_cell.angle_alpha   90.00
_cell.angle_beta   90.00
_cell.angle_gamma   90.00
#
_symmetry.space_group_name_H-M   'P 1'
#
loop_
_entity.id
_entity.type
_entity.pdbx_description
1 polymer ?
#
loop_
_entity_poly.entity_id
_entity_poly.type
_entity_poly.pdbx_seq_one_letter_code
_entity_poly.pdbx_strand_id
1 'polypeptide(L)'
;ISESVMKMMRRVKSSNLYDFLSDFELTVKSSDYFKEVLNFEIDTKMPQRKLVDLGKALGRIISMEFTINLGEQGFNKELVDNAVKTLQDEVNSIMCLFKHGGEASVVEDYQIESSWFNLQTVHAQ
;
A
#
# COMPACT_ATOMS: atom_id res chain seq x y z
N ILE A 1 5.18 8.83 8.48
CA ILE A 1 5.37 7.38 8.78
C ILE A 1 6.45 6.78 7.88
N SER A 2 6.27 6.79 6.54
CA SER A 2 7.23 6.19 5.59
C SER A 2 8.67 6.73 5.73
N GLU A 3 8.87 8.05 5.80
CA GLU A 3 10.21 8.64 5.98
C GLU A 3 10.90 8.18 7.28
N SER A 4 10.15 8.09 8.38
CA SER A 4 10.66 7.61 9.67
C SER A 4 11.11 6.16 9.57
N VAL A 5 10.30 5.30 8.93
CA VAL A 5 10.63 3.89 8.68
C VAL A 5 11.87 3.77 7.80
N MET A 6 11.95 4.51 6.69
CA MET A 6 13.15 4.54 5.82
C MET A 6 14.39 5.04 6.55
N LYS A 7 14.24 5.99 7.49
CA LYS A 7 15.34 6.44 8.36
C LYS A 7 15.79 5.34 9.31
N MET A 8 14.86 4.54 9.86
CA MET A 8 15.17 3.39 10.70
C MET A 8 15.86 2.28 9.91
N MET A 9 15.34 1.91 8.74
CA MET A 9 15.95 0.96 7.82
C MET A 9 17.41 1.32 7.50
N ARG A 10 17.68 2.60 7.20
CA ARG A 10 19.05 3.09 6.97
C ARG A 10 19.98 2.93 8.17
N ARG A 11 19.48 3.08 9.40
CA ARG A 11 20.27 2.90 10.63
C ARG A 11 20.69 1.45 10.83
N VAL A 12 19.80 0.52 10.50
CA VAL A 12 20.05 -0.93 10.61
C VAL A 12 20.62 -1.55 9.32
N LYS A 13 20.88 -0.72 8.30
CA LYS A 13 21.39 -1.12 6.97
C LYS A 13 20.53 -2.18 6.26
N SER A 14 19.21 -2.16 6.48
CA SER A 14 18.27 -3.01 5.75
C SER A 14 17.81 -2.30 4.48
N SER A 15 17.94 -2.96 3.31
CA SER A 15 17.42 -2.48 2.02
C SER A 15 16.02 -3.03 1.73
N ASN A 16 15.73 -4.24 2.19
CA ASN A 16 14.47 -4.94 1.94
C ASN A 16 13.39 -4.53 2.96
N LEU A 17 12.21 -4.15 2.46
CA LEU A 17 11.12 -3.70 3.31
C LEU A 17 10.53 -4.82 4.16
N TYR A 18 10.30 -6.01 3.60
CA TYR A 18 9.76 -7.14 4.35
C TYR A 18 10.71 -7.56 5.48
N ASP A 19 12.00 -7.76 5.17
CA ASP A 19 12.98 -8.19 6.16
C ASP A 19 13.08 -7.21 7.34
N PHE A 20 12.99 -5.89 7.08
CA PHE A 20 12.92 -4.91 8.16
C PHE A 20 11.65 -5.04 9.00
N LEU A 21 10.49 -5.20 8.35
CA LEU A 21 9.20 -5.22 9.04
C LEU A 21 8.93 -6.54 9.79
N SER A 22 9.49 -7.66 9.33
CA SER A 22 9.41 -8.94 10.03
C SER A 22 10.21 -8.95 11.34
N ASP A 23 11.19 -8.06 11.48
CA ASP A 23 11.99 -7.91 12.71
C ASP A 23 11.60 -6.67 13.53
N PHE A 24 10.64 -5.88 13.04
CA PHE A 24 10.22 -4.65 13.71
C PHE A 24 9.04 -4.91 14.64
N GLU A 25 9.20 -4.57 15.92
CA GLU A 25 8.22 -4.83 16.99
C GLU A 25 6.79 -4.41 16.65
N LEU A 26 6.61 -3.28 15.95
CA LEU A 26 5.28 -2.77 15.60
C LEU A 26 4.63 -3.49 14.40
N THR A 27 5.32 -4.45 13.77
CA THR A 27 4.86 -5.14 12.56
C THR A 27 5.24 -6.62 12.49
N VAL A 28 5.81 -7.19 13.55
CA VAL A 28 6.37 -8.56 13.55
C VAL A 28 5.32 -9.64 13.25
N LYS A 29 4.08 -9.50 13.73
CA LYS A 29 3.00 -10.47 13.46
C LYS A 29 2.23 -10.18 12.17
N SER A 30 2.11 -8.90 11.83
CA SER A 30 1.30 -8.43 10.70
C SER A 30 2.04 -8.47 9.36
N SER A 31 3.36 -8.32 9.35
CA SER A 31 4.17 -8.27 8.12
C SER A 31 4.13 -9.55 7.28
N ASP A 32 4.04 -10.72 7.92
CA ASP A 32 4.00 -12.02 7.24
C ASP A 32 2.80 -12.19 6.32
N TYR A 33 1.67 -11.55 6.63
CA TYR A 33 0.48 -11.55 5.78
C TYR A 33 0.71 -10.89 4.41
N PHE A 34 1.78 -10.10 4.28
CA PHE A 34 2.04 -9.25 3.13
C PHE A 34 3.39 -9.53 2.48
N LYS A 35 4.02 -10.68 2.77
CA LYS A 35 5.33 -11.04 2.23
C LYS A 35 5.44 -10.86 0.71
N GLU A 36 4.44 -11.33 -0.04
CA GLU A 36 4.42 -11.22 -1.50
C GLU A 36 4.42 -9.77 -2.02
N VAL A 37 3.83 -8.85 -1.26
CA VAL A 37 3.73 -7.44 -1.66
C VAL A 37 4.82 -6.56 -1.07
N LEU A 38 5.41 -6.94 0.07
CA LEU A 38 6.44 -6.18 0.79
C LEU A 38 7.87 -6.64 0.50
N ASN A 39 8.08 -7.83 -0.05
CA ASN A 39 9.42 -8.34 -0.33
C ASN A 39 10.05 -7.67 -1.56
N PHE A 40 10.56 -6.46 -1.37
CA PHE A 40 11.29 -5.69 -2.36
C PHE A 40 12.29 -4.73 -1.70
N GLU A 41 13.31 -4.32 -2.44
CA GLU A 41 14.25 -3.29 -1.99
C GLU A 41 13.68 -1.88 -2.15
N ILE A 42 13.80 -1.07 -1.11
CA ILE A 42 13.30 0.31 -1.11
C ILE A 42 14.19 1.19 -1.99
N ASP A 43 13.60 1.80 -3.01
CA ASP A 43 14.23 2.88 -3.77
C ASP A 43 14.19 4.21 -2.99
N THR A 44 15.37 4.69 -2.60
CA THR A 44 15.53 5.97 -1.90
C THR A 44 15.20 7.21 -2.74
N LYS A 45 15.05 7.06 -4.06
CA LYS A 45 14.72 8.15 -5.01
C LYS A 45 13.27 8.11 -5.49
N MET A 46 12.40 7.33 -4.85
CA MET A 46 11.02 7.20 -5.29
C MET A 46 10.23 8.54 -5.23
N PRO A 47 9.25 8.77 -6.12
CA PRO A 47 8.42 9.97 -6.09
C PRO A 47 7.59 10.10 -4.82
N GLN A 48 7.24 11.34 -4.45
CA GLN A 48 6.46 11.64 -3.23
C GLN A 48 5.14 10.87 -3.13
N ARG A 49 4.45 10.67 -4.25
CA ARG A 49 3.20 9.89 -4.29
C ARG A 49 3.40 8.45 -3.80
N LYS A 50 4.49 7.78 -4.23
CA LYS A 50 4.85 6.45 -3.75
C LYS A 50 5.21 6.46 -2.26
N LEU A 51 5.89 7.50 -1.78
CA LEU A 51 6.15 7.67 -0.34
C LEU A 51 4.88 7.82 0.49
N VAL A 52 3.87 8.52 -0.04
CA VAL A 52 2.56 8.68 0.61
C VAL A 52 1.83 7.34 0.67
N ASP A 53 1.77 6.60 -0.44
CA ASP A 53 1.08 5.31 -0.48
C ASP A 53 1.77 4.27 0.42
N LEU A 54 3.10 4.23 0.42
CA LEU A 54 3.86 3.41 1.37
C LEU A 54 3.54 3.79 2.83
N GLY A 55 3.42 5.09 3.12
CA GLY A 55 3.06 5.57 4.46
C GLY A 55 1.66 5.11 4.89
N LYS A 56 0.69 5.10 3.99
CA LYS A 56 -0.67 4.58 4.25
C LYS A 56 -0.65 3.07 4.51
N ALA A 57 0.04 2.30 3.68
CA ALA A 57 0.17 0.86 3.85
C ALA A 57 0.80 0.51 5.21
N LEU A 58 1.91 1.16 5.57
CA LEU A 58 2.58 0.98 6.85
C LEU A 58 1.66 1.29 8.05
N GLY A 59 0.86 2.35 7.97
CA GLY A 59 -0.11 2.69 9.02
C GLY A 59 -1.17 1.60 9.23
N ARG A 60 -1.64 0.96 8.15
CA ARG A 60 -2.59 -0.15 8.20
C ARG A 60 -1.96 -1.44 8.72
N ILE A 61 -0.72 -1.75 8.32
CA ILE A 61 0.03 -2.89 8.85
C ILE A 61 0.23 -2.76 10.37
N ILE A 62 0.64 -1.58 10.86
CA ILE A 62 0.79 -1.34 12.31
C ILE A 62 -0.56 -1.47 13.04
N SER A 63 -1.65 -0.99 12.42
CA SER A 63 -2.99 -1.13 12.99
C SER A 63 -3.45 -2.60 13.05
N MET A 64 -3.02 -3.41 12.08
CA MET A 64 -3.24 -4.85 12.06
C MET A 64 -2.45 -5.56 13.16
N GLU A 65 -1.20 -5.15 13.42
CA GLU A 65 -0.42 -5.63 14.57
C GLU A 65 -1.19 -5.45 15.89
N PHE A 66 -1.70 -4.23 16.14
CA PHE A 66 -2.48 -3.94 17.33
C PHE A 66 -3.79 -4.76 17.40
N THR A 67 -4.42 -5.00 16.25
CA THR A 67 -5.64 -5.80 16.16
C THR A 67 -5.38 -7.26 16.52
N ILE A 68 -4.27 -7.84 16.03
CA ILE A 68 -3.82 -9.19 16.39
C ILE A 68 -3.53 -9.26 17.90
N ASN A 69 -2.77 -8.29 18.43
CA ASN A 69 -2.45 -8.21 19.85
C ASN A 69 -3.70 -8.09 20.74
N LEU A 70 -4.74 -7.40 20.27
CA LEU A 70 -6.02 -7.31 20.98
C LEU A 70 -6.73 -8.67 21.05
N GLY A 71 -6.68 -9.46 19.96
CA GLY A 71 -7.20 -10.82 19.93
C GLY A 71 -6.47 -11.75 20.90
N GLU A 72 -5.13 -11.66 20.96
CA GLU A 72 -4.32 -12.43 21.92
C GLU A 72 -4.61 -12.10 23.39
N GLN A 73 -5.09 -10.87 23.66
CA GLN A 73 -5.54 -10.43 24.99
C GLN A 73 -6.95 -10.92 25.35
N GLY A 74 -7.60 -11.69 24.48
CA GLY A 74 -8.91 -12.30 24.74
C GLY A 74 -10.09 -11.49 24.21
N PHE A 75 -9.87 -10.52 23.33
CA PHE A 75 -10.97 -9.87 22.62
C PHE A 75 -11.70 -10.83 21.69
N ASN A 76 -12.93 -10.49 21.29
CA ASN A 76 -13.76 -11.34 20.46
C ASN A 76 -13.06 -11.74 19.16
N LYS A 77 -12.84 -13.05 18.99
CA LYS A 77 -12.10 -13.63 17.86
C LYS A 77 -12.73 -13.30 16.51
N GLU A 78 -14.06 -13.40 16.38
CA GLU A 78 -14.75 -13.16 15.12
C GLU A 78 -14.60 -11.69 14.67
N LEU A 79 -14.65 -10.75 15.62
CA LEU A 79 -14.39 -9.34 15.33
C LEU A 79 -12.93 -9.09 14.92
N VAL A 80 -11.97 -9.74 15.59
CA VAL A 80 -10.54 -9.66 15.22
C VAL A 80 -10.31 -10.20 13.82
N ASP A 81 -10.82 -11.39 13.52
CA ASP A 81 -10.64 -12.05 12.22
C ASP A 81 -11.23 -11.19 11.08
N ASN A 82 -12.42 -10.61 11.28
CA ASN A 82 -13.06 -9.71 10.31
C ASN A 82 -12.27 -8.40 10.12
N ALA A 83 -11.77 -7.81 11.20
CA ALA A 83 -10.95 -6.60 11.14
C ALA A 83 -9.62 -6.85 10.44
N VAL A 84 -8.95 -7.96 10.76
CA VAL A 84 -7.72 -8.41 10.09
C VAL A 84 -7.97 -8.58 8.58
N LYS A 85 -9.06 -9.24 8.19
CA LYS A 85 -9.38 -9.43 6.78
C LYS A 85 -9.59 -8.10 6.04
N THR A 86 -10.29 -7.16 6.67
CA THR A 86 -10.51 -5.81 6.11
C THR A 86 -9.18 -5.07 5.92
N LEU A 87 -8.31 -5.10 6.93
CA LEU A 87 -6.99 -4.46 6.87
C LEU A 87 -6.09 -5.10 5.80
N GLN A 88 -6.17 -6.41 5.60
CA GLN A 88 -5.46 -7.08 4.51
C GLN A 88 -5.88 -6.57 3.14
N ASP A 89 -7.19 -6.46 2.89
CA ASP A 89 -7.71 -6.02 1.60
C ASP A 89 -7.33 -4.54 1.33
N GLU A 90 -7.34 -3.68 2.36
CA GLU A 90 -6.87 -2.30 2.27
C GLU A 90 -5.38 -2.21 1.92
N VAL A 91 -4.52 -2.94 2.63
CA VAL A 91 -3.07 -2.95 2.37
C VAL A 91 -2.77 -3.46 0.97
N ASN A 92 -3.40 -4.56 0.54
CA ASN A 92 -3.21 -5.10 -0.81
C ASN A 92 -3.64 -4.10 -1.89
N SER A 93 -4.75 -3.39 -1.69
CA SER A 93 -5.20 -2.35 -2.60
C SER A 93 -4.20 -1.20 -2.71
N ILE A 94 -3.69 -0.71 -1.58
CA ILE A 94 -2.67 0.35 -1.55
C ILE A 94 -1.37 -0.13 -2.23
N MET A 95 -0.92 -1.35 -1.93
CA MET A 95 0.32 -1.90 -2.49
C MET A 95 0.20 -2.18 -3.99
N CYS A 96 -0.99 -2.54 -4.48
CA CYS A 96 -1.25 -2.64 -5.91
C CYS A 96 -1.06 -1.30 -6.61
N LEU A 97 -1.62 -0.21 -6.05
CA LEU A 97 -1.43 1.15 -6.57
C LEU A 97 0.02 1.63 -6.44
N PHE A 98 0.73 1.28 -5.36
CA PHE A 98 2.14 1.61 -5.19
C PHE A 98 3.02 0.96 -6.27
N LYS A 99 2.74 -0.31 -6.61
CA LYS A 99 3.50 -1.07 -7.61
C LYS A 99 3.17 -0.63 -9.04
N HIS A 100 1.89 -0.47 -9.37
CA HIS A 100 1.43 -0.31 -10.76
C HIS A 100 0.86 1.08 -11.08
N GLY A 101 0.61 1.94 -10.09
CA GLY A 101 -0.02 3.23 -10.30
C GLY A 101 0.93 4.30 -10.82
N GLY A 102 0.44 5.20 -11.67
CA GLY A 102 1.18 6.41 -12.11
C GLY A 102 1.56 6.52 -13.56
N GLU A 103 1.10 5.60 -14.40
CA GLU A 103 1.40 5.63 -15.83
C GLU A 103 0.49 6.59 -16.61
N ALA A 104 -0.56 7.13 -15.98
CA ALA A 104 -1.39 8.15 -16.60
C ALA A 104 -0.60 9.47 -16.71
N SER A 105 -0.05 9.72 -17.89
CA SER A 105 0.47 11.04 -18.26
C SER A 105 -0.69 12.01 -18.43
N VAL A 106 -0.48 13.27 -18.03
CA VAL A 106 -1.40 14.35 -18.41
C VAL A 106 -1.38 14.46 -19.93
N VAL A 107 -2.54 14.34 -20.57
CA VAL A 107 -2.71 14.72 -21.97
C VAL A 107 -3.00 16.21 -21.96
N GLU A 108 -1.98 17.00 -22.27
CA GLU A 108 -2.15 18.42 -22.55
C GLU A 108 -2.78 18.57 -23.96
N ASP A 109 -3.61 19.58 -24.13
CA ASP A 109 -4.46 19.85 -25.30
C ASP A 109 -5.69 18.93 -25.47
N TYR A 110 -6.89 19.47 -25.18
CA TYR A 110 -8.16 18.89 -25.60
C TYR A 110 -8.18 18.84 -27.13
N GLN A 111 -7.86 17.68 -27.70
CA GLN A 111 -7.82 17.48 -29.14
C GLN A 111 -9.25 17.54 -29.69
N ILE A 112 -9.39 17.95 -30.95
CA ILE A 112 -10.68 18.00 -31.66
C ILE A 112 -11.37 16.61 -31.69
N GLU A 113 -10.61 15.53 -31.53
CA GLU A 113 -11.08 14.14 -31.41
C GLU A 113 -11.38 13.68 -29.98
N SER A 114 -11.26 14.57 -28.97
CA SER A 114 -11.55 14.27 -27.56
C SER A 114 -13.02 14.41 -27.18
N SER A 115 -13.87 14.92 -28.09
CA SER A 115 -15.31 15.05 -27.84
C SER A 115 -16.02 13.73 -28.06
N TRP A 116 -16.52 13.12 -26.97
CA TRP A 116 -17.34 11.91 -27.02
C TRP A 116 -18.63 12.11 -27.83
N PHE A 117 -19.12 13.35 -27.94
CA PHE A 117 -20.30 13.71 -28.73
C PHE A 117 -20.10 13.42 -30.22
N ASN A 118 -18.88 13.58 -30.74
CA ASN A 118 -18.58 13.34 -32.16
C ASN A 118 -18.67 11.86 -32.56
N LEU A 119 -18.69 10.93 -31.58
CA LEU A 119 -18.81 9.48 -31.81
C LEU A 119 -20.26 8.98 -31.79
N GLN A 120 -21.24 9.80 -31.40
CA GLN A 120 -22.64 9.38 -31.27
C GLN A 120 -23.35 9.18 -32.61
N THR A 121 -22.84 9.76 -33.70
CA THR A 121 -23.50 9.76 -35.02
C THR A 121 -23.15 8.57 -35.91
N VAL A 122 -22.23 7.68 -35.49
CA VAL A 122 -21.73 6.57 -36.32
C VAL A 122 -22.74 5.39 -36.41
N HIS A 123 -23.77 5.35 -35.57
CA HIS A 123 -24.77 4.26 -35.55
C HIS A 123 -26.21 4.69 -35.89
N ALA A 124 -26.39 5.85 -36.50
CA ALA A 124 -27.68 6.28 -37.02
C ALA A 124 -27.72 6.13 -38.56
N GLN A 125 -27.77 4.89 -39.05
CA GLN A 125 -28.17 4.54 -40.42
C GLN A 125 -29.20 3.42 -40.38
#